data_AF-A0A973ABV4-F1
#
_entry.id   AF-A0A973ABV4-F1
#
_cell.length_a   1.000
_cell.length_b   1.000
_cell.length_c   1.000
_cell.angle_alpha   90.00
_cell.angle_beta   90.00
_cell.angle_gamma   90.00
#
_symmetry.space_group_name_H-M   'P 1'
#
loop_
_entity.id
_entity.type
_entity.pdbx_description
1 polymer ?
#
loop_
_entity_poly.entity_id
_entity_poly.type
_entity_poly.pdbx_seq_one_letter_code
_entity_poly.pdbx_strand_id
1 'polypeptide(L)'
;MSNSKKDKCPVDHSQFTKKEAANEAGKCPVMHGGNTSSDKSVMGWWPKALNLDILHQHDTKTNPLKTNFNYREELKKLDVEALKKDVNNLMTDSQEWWPADWGHYGGLMIRMAWHSAGTYRVADGRGGAGTGRFRFAPLNSWPDNGNLDKARRLLWPIKQKYG
;
A
#
# COMPACT_ATOMS: atom_id res chain seq x y z
N MET A 1 -12.71 5.86 61.07
CA MET A 1 -11.94 4.90 60.23
C MET A 1 -12.58 4.84 58.84
N SER A 2 -11.77 5.13 57.82
CA SER A 2 -11.86 4.75 56.40
C SER A 2 -13.05 5.17 55.51
N ASN A 3 -12.76 6.18 54.67
CA ASN A 3 -13.05 6.29 53.22
C ASN A 3 -13.64 5.07 52.49
N SER A 4 -14.60 5.29 51.59
CA SER A 4 -14.29 5.48 50.16
C SER A 4 -15.55 5.66 49.31
N LYS A 5 -15.65 6.82 48.64
CA LYS A 5 -16.54 7.05 47.50
C LYS A 5 -16.14 6.09 46.38
N LYS A 6 -17.07 5.27 45.88
CA LYS A 6 -16.96 4.66 44.56
C LYS A 6 -17.85 5.44 43.61
N ASP A 7 -17.20 6.27 42.80
CA ASP A 7 -17.80 6.99 41.69
C ASP A 7 -18.51 6.01 40.75
N LYS A 8 -19.84 6.08 40.72
CA LYS A 8 -20.64 5.51 39.63
C LYS A 8 -20.51 6.46 38.44
N CYS A 9 -19.60 6.18 37.51
CA CYS A 9 -19.64 6.81 36.20
C CYS A 9 -20.90 6.35 35.44
N PRO A 10 -21.73 7.27 34.92
CA PRO A 10 -23.02 6.99 34.31
C PRO A 10 -22.87 6.78 32.79
N VAL A 11 -22.04 5.83 32.38
CA VAL A 11 -21.96 5.42 30.97
C VAL A 11 -22.03 3.90 30.89
N ASP A 12 -23.21 3.45 30.49
CA ASP A 12 -23.49 2.08 30.11
C ASP A 12 -22.69 1.75 28.84
N HIS A 13 -21.72 0.84 28.96
CA HIS A 13 -20.93 0.34 27.83
C HIS A 13 -21.71 -0.66 26.95
N SER A 14 -23.01 -0.87 27.18
CA SER A 14 -23.81 -1.84 26.41
C SER A 14 -24.23 -1.39 25.00
N GLN A 15 -23.93 -0.17 24.56
CA GLN A 15 -24.50 0.39 23.32
C GLN A 15 -23.53 0.59 22.13
N PHE A 16 -22.36 -0.06 22.12
CA PHE A 16 -21.53 -0.14 20.91
C PHE A 16 -21.48 -1.55 20.31
N THR A 17 -22.63 -2.23 20.23
CA THR A 17 -22.81 -3.28 19.23
C THR A 17 -23.31 -2.64 17.95
N LYS A 18 -22.39 -2.01 17.20
CA LYS A 18 -22.61 -1.88 15.76
C LYS A 18 -22.78 -3.31 15.26
N LYS A 19 -24.01 -3.66 14.85
CA LYS A 19 -24.29 -4.82 14.03
C LYS A 19 -23.37 -4.73 12.81
N GLU A 20 -22.25 -5.44 12.86
CA GLU A 20 -21.55 -5.79 11.64
C GLU A 20 -22.54 -6.57 10.80
N ALA A 21 -22.91 -6.01 9.65
CA ALA A 21 -23.56 -6.81 8.62
C ALA A 21 -22.58 -7.95 8.33
N ALA A 22 -22.91 -9.16 8.78
CA ALA A 22 -22.19 -10.36 8.40
C ALA A 22 -22.21 -10.39 6.88
N ASN A 23 -21.05 -10.15 6.27
CA ASN A 23 -20.85 -10.48 4.88
C ASN A 23 -21.11 -11.99 4.78
N GLU A 24 -22.24 -12.37 4.20
CA GLU A 24 -22.44 -13.69 3.62
C GLU A 24 -21.50 -13.80 2.40
N ALA A 25 -20.19 -13.80 2.65
CA ALA A 25 -19.19 -14.15 1.68
C ALA A 25 -19.40 -15.64 1.38
N GLY A 26 -19.78 -15.94 0.14
CA GLY A 26 -20.11 -17.28 -0.34
C GLY A 26 -19.06 -18.29 0.14
N LYS A 27 -19.48 -19.19 1.05
CA LYS A 27 -18.64 -20.28 1.51
C LYS A 27 -18.51 -21.27 0.36
N CYS A 28 -17.31 -21.41 -0.21
CA CYS A 28 -17.01 -22.54 -1.09
C CYS A 28 -17.43 -23.83 -0.37
N PRO A 29 -18.25 -24.69 -1.00
CA PRO A 29 -18.85 -25.87 -0.35
C PRO A 29 -17.85 -26.97 0.01
N VAL A 30 -16.57 -26.80 -0.32
CA VAL A 30 -15.47 -27.69 0.06
C VAL A 30 -14.60 -27.00 1.11
N MET A 31 -14.59 -27.54 2.33
CA MET A 31 -13.79 -27.00 3.42
C MET A 31 -12.32 -27.39 3.23
N HIS A 32 -11.48 -26.45 2.84
CA HIS A 32 -10.04 -26.64 2.77
C HIS A 32 -9.39 -26.30 4.12
N GLY A 33 -8.60 -27.22 4.68
CA GLY A 33 -7.93 -27.06 5.99
C GLY A 33 -6.69 -26.15 5.99
N GLY A 34 -6.37 -25.52 4.86
CA GLY A 34 -5.22 -24.62 4.74
C GLY A 34 -5.46 -23.26 5.41
N ASN A 35 -4.41 -22.68 5.98
CA ASN A 35 -4.42 -21.30 6.44
C ASN A 35 -4.10 -20.35 5.26
N THR A 36 -5.12 -19.98 4.50
CA THR A 36 -5.00 -19.22 3.24
C THR A 36 -5.45 -17.76 3.35
N SER A 37 -5.93 -17.30 4.51
CA SER A 37 -6.28 -15.91 4.77
C SER A 37 -5.52 -15.36 5.98
N SER A 38 -5.39 -14.04 6.06
CA SER A 38 -4.67 -13.39 7.16
C SER A 38 -5.48 -13.33 8.46
N ASP A 39 -6.77 -13.69 8.45
CA ASP A 39 -7.68 -13.58 9.59
C ASP A 39 -7.37 -14.61 10.69
N LYS A 40 -6.80 -15.76 10.31
CA LYS A 40 -6.44 -16.84 11.25
C LYS A 40 -4.99 -16.70 11.70
N SER A 41 -4.68 -15.60 12.37
CA SER A 41 -3.36 -15.33 12.95
C SER A 41 -3.28 -15.78 14.41
N VAL A 42 -2.14 -16.37 14.78
CA VAL A 42 -1.76 -16.68 16.17
C VAL A 42 -1.77 -15.41 17.04
N MET A 43 -1.46 -14.24 16.45
CA MET A 43 -1.46 -12.96 17.13
C MET A 43 -2.86 -12.50 17.57
N GLY A 44 -3.93 -13.08 17.02
CA GLY A 44 -5.29 -12.84 17.52
C GLY A 44 -5.49 -13.35 18.96
N TRP A 45 -4.82 -14.45 19.32
CA TRP A 45 -4.86 -15.03 20.67
C TRP A 45 -3.86 -14.37 21.62
N TRP A 46 -2.68 -14.01 21.12
CA TRP A 46 -1.60 -13.40 21.91
C TRP A 46 -1.18 -12.03 21.35
N PRO A 47 -2.01 -10.98 21.47
CA PRO A 47 -1.77 -9.69 20.84
C PRO A 47 -0.56 -8.92 21.41
N LYS A 48 -0.03 -9.32 22.56
CA LYS A 48 1.15 -8.73 23.20
C LYS A 48 2.44 -9.53 22.96
N ALA A 49 2.38 -10.62 22.20
CA ALA A 49 3.58 -11.38 21.85
C ALA A 49 4.53 -10.53 21.00
N LEU A 50 5.83 -10.78 21.12
CA LEU A 50 6.85 -10.06 20.35
C LEU A 50 6.67 -10.33 18.86
N ASN A 51 6.59 -9.27 18.04
CA ASN A 51 6.47 -9.40 16.60
C ASN A 51 7.85 -9.59 15.95
N LEU A 52 8.20 -10.84 15.63
CA LEU A 52 9.42 -11.19 14.91
C LEU A 52 9.28 -11.07 13.38
N ASP A 53 8.07 -10.83 12.87
CA ASP A 53 7.81 -10.86 11.43
C ASP A 53 8.54 -9.75 10.67
N ILE A 54 8.90 -8.67 11.38
CA ILE A 54 9.64 -7.55 10.82
C ILE A 54 11.08 -7.91 10.44
N LEU A 55 11.66 -8.96 11.05
CA LEU A 55 13.06 -9.34 10.85
C LEU A 55 13.29 -10.24 9.62
N HIS A 56 12.22 -10.76 9.05
CA HIS A 56 12.27 -11.63 7.87
C HIS A 56 11.44 -11.07 6.70
N GLN A 57 11.19 -9.75 6.69
CA GLN A 57 10.60 -9.08 5.54
C GLN A 57 11.60 -9.03 4.37
N HIS A 58 11.08 -9.03 3.14
CA HIS A 58 11.89 -8.86 1.93
C HIS A 58 12.95 -9.95 1.69
N ASP A 59 12.71 -11.17 2.15
CA ASP A 59 13.56 -12.33 1.87
C ASP A 59 13.47 -12.77 0.40
N THR A 60 14.50 -13.50 -0.03
CA THR A 60 14.72 -14.10 -1.35
C THR A 60 13.52 -14.87 -1.89
N LYS A 61 12.79 -15.60 -1.04
CA LYS A 61 11.61 -16.41 -1.42
C LYS A 61 10.49 -15.60 -2.06
N THR A 62 10.38 -14.32 -1.70
CA THR A 62 9.33 -13.41 -2.19
C THR A 62 9.81 -12.56 -3.36
N ASN A 63 11.11 -12.55 -3.64
CA ASN A 63 11.68 -11.74 -4.70
C ASN A 63 11.57 -12.47 -6.05
N PRO A 64 10.81 -11.93 -7.03
CA PRO A 64 10.64 -12.58 -8.32
C PRO A 64 11.84 -12.37 -9.27
N LEU A 65 12.80 -11.51 -8.90
CA LEU A 65 13.98 -11.25 -9.71
C LEU A 65 15.00 -12.39 -9.56
N LYS A 66 15.86 -12.56 -10.56
CA LYS A 66 16.92 -13.58 -10.53
C LYS A 66 17.81 -13.40 -9.29
N THR A 67 18.29 -14.50 -8.71
CA THR A 67 19.11 -14.48 -7.48
C THR A 67 20.31 -13.54 -7.55
N ASN A 68 20.93 -13.42 -8.73
CA ASN A 68 22.10 -12.57 -8.95
C ASN A 68 21.76 -11.20 -9.59
N PHE A 69 20.50 -10.78 -9.53
CA PHE A 69 20.07 -9.51 -10.12
C PHE A 69 20.61 -8.32 -9.33
N ASN A 70 21.21 -7.35 -10.04
CA ASN A 70 21.71 -6.10 -9.45
C ASN A 70 21.04 -4.90 -10.11
N TYR A 71 20.09 -4.29 -9.41
CA TYR A 71 19.34 -3.13 -9.93
C TYR A 71 20.23 -1.93 -10.29
N ARG A 72 21.31 -1.69 -9.53
CA ARG A 72 22.21 -0.56 -9.79
C ARG A 72 22.98 -0.72 -11.09
N GLU A 73 23.40 -1.93 -11.41
CA GLU A 73 24.10 -2.20 -12.67
C GLU A 73 23.15 -2.17 -13.87
N GLU A 74 21.91 -2.65 -13.72
CA GLU A 74 20.92 -2.52 -14.79
C GLU A 74 20.49 -1.07 -15.02
N LEU A 75 20.34 -0.27 -13.95
CA LEU A 75 19.97 1.14 -14.05
C LEU A 75 21.01 1.97 -14.83
N LYS A 76 22.31 1.65 -14.70
CA LYS A 76 23.36 2.33 -15.47
C LYS A 76 23.23 2.14 -16.98
N LYS A 77 22.60 1.05 -17.43
CA LYS A 77 22.41 0.72 -18.85
C LYS A 77 21.16 1.38 -19.44
N LEU A 78 20.30 1.93 -18.58
CA LEU A 78 19.03 2.52 -18.98
C LEU A 78 19.25 3.77 -19.82
N ASP A 79 18.54 3.87 -20.95
CA ASP A 79 18.44 5.11 -21.71
C ASP A 79 17.52 6.09 -20.99
N VAL A 80 18.13 6.92 -20.13
CA VAL A 80 17.43 7.91 -19.30
C VAL A 80 16.78 9.00 -20.15
N GLU A 81 17.38 9.37 -21.28
CA GLU A 81 16.86 10.44 -22.13
C GLU A 81 15.64 9.96 -22.91
N ALA A 82 15.67 8.73 -23.45
CA ALA A 82 14.47 8.12 -24.03
C ALA A 82 13.36 7.96 -22.99
N LEU A 83 13.69 7.51 -21.77
CA LEU A 83 12.71 7.38 -20.69
C LEU A 83 12.04 8.72 -20.37
N LYS A 84 12.82 9.80 -20.20
CA LYS A 84 12.28 11.14 -19.94
C LYS A 84 11.39 11.60 -21.09
N LYS A 85 11.78 11.34 -22.34
CA LYS A 85 10.97 11.68 -23.50
C LYS A 85 9.62 10.97 -23.47
N ASP A 86 9.62 9.67 -23.21
CA ASP A 86 8.40 8.88 -23.12
C ASP A 86 7.49 9.35 -21.97
N VAL A 87 8.06 9.64 -20.80
CA VAL A 87 7.31 10.20 -19.67
C VAL A 87 6.71 11.56 -20.00
N ASN A 88 7.43 12.43 -20.72
CA ASN A 88 6.89 13.72 -21.16
C ASN A 88 5.77 13.54 -22.18
N ASN A 89 5.94 12.65 -23.17
CA ASN A 89 4.90 12.37 -24.16
C ASN A 89 3.62 11.85 -23.50
N LEU A 90 3.74 10.96 -22.51
CA LEU A 90 2.61 10.45 -21.74
C LEU A 90 1.78 11.56 -21.11
N MET A 91 2.39 12.69 -20.74
CA MET A 91 1.67 13.77 -20.05
C MET A 91 0.50 14.30 -20.87
N THR A 92 0.57 14.27 -22.19
CA THR A 92 -0.50 14.73 -23.10
C THR A 92 -1.19 13.59 -23.86
N ASP A 93 -0.81 12.34 -23.62
CA ASP A 93 -1.39 11.16 -24.28
C ASP A 93 -2.61 10.65 -23.49
N SER A 94 -3.71 11.41 -23.59
CA SER A 94 -4.93 11.15 -22.83
C SER A 94 -5.56 9.80 -23.18
N GLN A 95 -5.84 8.99 -22.16
CA GLN A 95 -6.48 7.69 -22.27
C GLN A 95 -7.98 7.79 -21.98
N GLU A 96 -8.81 7.12 -22.78
CA GLU A 96 -10.29 7.19 -22.64
C GLU A 96 -10.81 6.71 -21.28
N TRP A 97 -10.18 5.68 -20.70
CA TRP A 97 -10.58 5.10 -19.41
C TRP A 97 -10.23 5.98 -18.21
N TRP A 98 -9.34 6.98 -18.40
CA TRP A 98 -9.04 8.00 -17.41
C TRP A 98 -8.54 9.27 -18.10
N PRO A 99 -9.45 10.10 -18.64
CA PRO A 99 -9.05 11.26 -19.44
C PRO A 99 -8.18 12.24 -18.67
N ALA A 100 -7.25 12.89 -19.37
CA ALA A 100 -6.39 13.90 -18.77
C ALA A 100 -7.18 15.21 -18.58
N ASP A 101 -7.14 15.77 -17.36
CA ASP A 101 -7.71 17.08 -17.08
C ASP A 101 -7.02 18.14 -17.95
N TRP A 102 -7.81 18.91 -18.71
CA TRP A 102 -7.33 19.87 -19.70
C TRP A 102 -6.33 19.27 -20.72
N GLY A 103 -6.42 17.97 -20.99
CA GLY A 103 -5.53 17.27 -21.89
C GLY A 103 -4.11 17.05 -21.35
N HIS A 104 -3.89 17.22 -20.03
CA HIS A 104 -2.55 17.07 -19.45
C HIS A 104 -2.53 16.39 -18.06
N TYR A 105 -1.84 15.26 -17.91
CA TYR A 105 -1.72 14.50 -16.65
C TYR A 105 -0.76 15.09 -15.60
N GLY A 106 -0.07 16.19 -15.92
CA GLY A 106 0.96 16.79 -15.06
C GLY A 106 0.53 16.96 -13.60
N GLY A 107 -0.66 17.53 -13.34
CA GLY A 107 -1.16 17.69 -11.96
C GLY A 107 -1.33 16.37 -11.22
N LEU A 108 -1.87 15.35 -11.89
CA LEU A 108 -2.04 14.00 -11.34
C LEU A 108 -0.69 13.34 -11.03
N MET A 109 0.30 13.48 -11.92
CA MET A 109 1.63 12.90 -11.76
C MET A 109 2.44 13.62 -10.66
N ILE A 110 2.33 14.94 -10.55
CA ILE A 110 2.91 15.73 -9.46
C ILE A 110 2.31 15.28 -8.13
N ARG A 111 0.98 15.17 -8.02
CA ARG A 111 0.31 14.67 -6.81
C ARG A 111 0.80 13.26 -6.46
N MET A 112 0.89 12.36 -7.43
CA MET A 112 1.37 11.00 -7.18
C MET A 112 2.80 10.99 -6.61
N ALA A 113 3.72 11.76 -7.21
CA ALA A 113 5.10 11.86 -6.74
C ALA A 113 5.17 12.46 -5.33
N TRP A 114 4.41 13.53 -5.08
CA TRP A 114 4.27 14.16 -3.78
C TRP A 114 3.77 13.17 -2.71
N HIS A 115 2.68 12.46 -2.96
CA HIS A 115 2.11 11.49 -2.00
C HIS A 115 3.05 10.30 -1.74
N SER A 116 3.80 9.86 -2.76
CA SER A 116 4.82 8.82 -2.59
C SER A 116 5.92 9.26 -1.62
N ALA A 117 6.41 10.49 -1.75
CA ALA A 117 7.45 11.04 -0.88
C ALA A 117 6.93 11.52 0.49
N GLY A 118 5.71 12.03 0.55
CA GLY A 118 5.13 12.72 1.71
C GLY A 118 4.84 11.85 2.94
N THR A 119 5.02 10.53 2.84
CA THR A 119 4.90 9.61 3.99
C THR A 119 6.14 9.58 4.87
N TYR A 120 7.23 10.24 4.45
CA TYR A 120 8.50 10.27 5.17
C TYR A 120 8.39 10.96 6.54
N ARG A 121 9.07 10.40 7.55
CA ARG A 121 9.18 10.99 8.89
C ARG A 121 10.62 10.98 9.37
N VAL A 122 11.08 12.11 9.91
CA VAL A 122 12.45 12.28 10.40
C VAL A 122 12.76 11.48 11.67
N ALA A 123 11.75 11.19 12.49
CA ALA A 123 11.95 10.57 13.80
C ALA A 123 12.49 9.14 13.74
N ASP A 124 12.09 8.35 12.73
CA ASP A 124 12.51 6.96 12.56
C ASP A 124 12.96 6.63 11.13
N GLY A 125 13.02 7.64 10.26
CA GLY A 125 13.43 7.51 8.86
C GLY A 125 12.50 6.67 7.99
N ARG A 126 11.32 6.25 8.49
CA ARG A 126 10.38 5.41 7.73
C ARG A 126 9.51 6.26 6.79
N GLY A 127 8.97 5.59 5.78
CA GLY A 127 8.15 6.20 4.74
C GLY A 127 8.99 6.72 3.57
N GLY A 128 8.40 7.59 2.75
CA GLY A 128 9.02 8.16 1.57
C GLY A 128 8.97 7.26 0.33
N ALA A 129 9.54 7.77 -0.77
CA ALA A 129 9.42 7.16 -2.10
C ALA A 129 10.45 6.05 -2.38
N GLY A 130 11.49 5.90 -1.56
CA GLY A 130 12.68 5.09 -1.87
C GLY A 130 12.44 3.58 -2.05
N THR A 131 11.30 3.05 -1.61
CA THR A 131 10.96 1.61 -1.70
C THR A 131 9.80 1.33 -2.66
N GLY A 132 9.18 2.36 -3.25
CA GLY A 132 8.00 2.18 -4.09
C GLY A 132 6.79 1.56 -3.37
N ARG A 133 6.75 1.62 -2.03
CA ARG A 133 5.64 1.07 -1.20
C ARG A 133 4.27 1.65 -1.53
N PHE A 134 4.24 2.79 -2.22
CA PHE A 134 3.04 3.43 -2.75
C PHE A 134 2.15 2.48 -3.60
N ARG A 135 2.71 1.41 -4.17
CA ARG A 135 1.94 0.39 -4.93
C ARG A 135 1.34 -0.74 -4.09
N PHE A 136 1.71 -0.84 -2.81
CA PHE A 136 1.29 -1.91 -1.91
C PHE A 136 0.38 -1.40 -0.80
N ALA A 137 -0.33 -2.33 -0.14
CA ALA A 137 -1.07 -2.01 1.06
C ALA A 137 -0.14 -1.53 2.20
N PRO A 138 -0.60 -0.64 3.08
CA PRO A 138 -1.91 0.00 3.05
C PRO A 138 -1.97 1.25 2.15
N LEU A 139 -0.81 1.77 1.71
CA LEU A 139 -0.71 3.07 1.03
C LEU A 139 -1.50 3.13 -0.26
N ASN A 140 -1.57 2.03 -1.02
CA ASN A 140 -2.32 1.98 -2.27
C ASN A 140 -3.84 2.21 -2.11
N SER A 141 -4.36 2.11 -0.88
CA SER A 141 -5.78 2.22 -0.55
C SER A 141 -6.09 3.26 0.53
N TRP A 142 -5.11 4.08 0.92
CA TRP A 142 -5.38 5.20 1.83
C TRP A 142 -6.36 6.19 1.18
N PRO A 143 -7.32 6.77 1.93
CA PRO A 143 -8.29 7.73 1.39
C PRO A 143 -7.62 8.91 0.66
N ASP A 144 -6.53 9.41 1.23
CA ASP A 144 -5.77 10.52 0.67
C ASP A 144 -5.05 10.17 -0.66
N ASN A 145 -4.92 8.87 -0.97
CA ASN A 145 -4.34 8.39 -2.23
C ASN A 145 -5.39 8.00 -3.28
N GLY A 146 -6.64 8.44 -3.10
CA GLY A 146 -7.74 8.20 -4.04
C GLY A 146 -7.36 8.54 -5.50
N ASN A 147 -7.70 7.63 -6.41
CA ASN A 147 -7.40 7.65 -7.86
C ASN A 147 -5.91 7.60 -8.24
N LEU A 148 -4.97 7.55 -7.30
CA LEU A 148 -3.54 7.43 -7.64
C LEU A 148 -3.15 6.02 -8.10
N ASP A 149 -4.04 5.04 -7.96
CA ASP A 149 -3.99 3.76 -8.67
C ASP A 149 -4.02 3.93 -10.20
N LYS A 150 -4.80 4.90 -10.69
CA LYS A 150 -4.89 5.24 -12.12
C LYS A 150 -3.61 5.92 -12.60
N ALA A 151 -3.05 6.83 -11.78
CA ALA A 151 -1.76 7.45 -12.07
C ALA A 151 -0.64 6.41 -12.24
N ARG A 152 -0.57 5.42 -11.34
CA ARG A 152 0.38 4.30 -11.47
C ARG A 152 0.09 3.45 -12.71
N ARG A 153 -1.18 3.24 -13.05
CA ARG A 153 -1.58 2.45 -14.24
C ARG A 153 -1.20 3.16 -15.55
N LEU A 154 -1.30 4.47 -15.63
CA LEU A 154 -0.86 5.26 -16.78
C LEU A 154 0.65 5.11 -17.04
N LEU A 155 1.46 4.97 -15.99
CA LEU A 155 2.92 4.73 -16.10
C LEU A 155 3.30 3.28 -16.43
N TRP A 156 2.35 2.34 -16.37
CA TRP A 156 2.65 0.91 -16.58
C TRP A 156 3.26 0.61 -17.95
N PRO A 157 2.77 1.15 -19.09
CA PRO A 157 3.38 0.90 -20.40
C PRO A 157 4.86 1.33 -20.47
N ILE A 158 5.21 2.44 -19.80
CA ILE A 158 6.60 2.89 -19.69
C ILE A 158 7.42 1.88 -18.86
N LYS A 159 6.90 1.44 -17.72
CA LYS A 159 7.56 0.39 -16.91
C LYS A 159 7.75 -0.90 -17.70
N GLN A 160 6.75 -1.30 -18.49
CA GLN A 160 6.80 -2.48 -19.34
C GLN A 160 7.87 -2.35 -20.44
N LYS A 161 8.01 -1.16 -21.04
CA LYS A 161 9.03 -0.88 -22.07
C LYS A 161 10.46 -0.96 -21.52
N TYR A 162 10.69 -0.45 -20.31
CA TYR A 162 12.04 -0.31 -19.75
C TYR A 162 12.45 -1.39 -18.75
N GLY A 163 11.57 -2.35 -18.47
CA GLY A 163 11.82 -3.45 -17.52
C GLY A 163 11.35 -3.11 -16.13
#